data_AF-A0AAV6ECV4-F1
#
_entry.id   AF-A0AAV6ECV4-F1
#
_cell.length_a   1.000
_cell.length_b   1.000
_cell.length_c   1.000
_cell.angle_alpha   90.00
_cell.angle_beta   90.00
_cell.angle_gamma   90.00
#
_symmetry.space_group_name_H-M   'P 1'
#
loop_
_entity.id
_entity.type
_entity.pdbx_description
1 polymer ?
#
loop_
_entity_poly.entity_id
_entity_poly.type
_entity_poly.pdbx_seq_one_letter_code
_entity_poly.pdbx_strand_id
1 'polypeptide(L)'
;MKSLNAKVVTIISIIAALLVFLFISIEFLLSKARSSFDDYMKDVTQYSYMNAGMIEAYRIRVAIGNLNIFGINSYDKTVLEDSLKNFIKNKNDYLKESGKNDNLQNLFNAFASKNQSFLDNIKSNKEISDQDIKDITVIWRDLKQSMQDEISKLKKQEEISLEIRTKAAHSLGLYSTVLIIAIIVLSSGILWFSKIYLINSITSISNGLKNFFDFLNNKNNNPKDIKINSNDEFGVMAKMINENINLVKENLNQDSIAVNESLQRAKEVENGNLSVRITSKPASPGLNQLKDVLNKMLS
;
A
#
# COMPACT_ATOMS: atom_id res chain seq x y z
N MET A 1 31.13 18.22 2.80
CA MET A 1 29.67 17.99 2.91
C MET A 1 29.11 17.74 1.52
N LYS A 2 28.19 16.79 1.36
CA LYS A 2 27.55 16.47 0.07
C LYS A 2 26.70 17.66 -0.43
N SER A 3 26.67 17.87 -1.74
CA SER A 3 25.78 18.85 -2.40
C SER A 3 24.31 18.60 -2.07
N LEU A 4 23.45 19.60 -2.21
CA LEU A 4 22.01 19.43 -2.00
C LEU A 4 21.46 18.34 -2.91
N ASN A 5 21.90 18.33 -4.18
CA ASN A 5 21.55 17.30 -5.15
C ASN A 5 21.93 15.89 -4.65
N ALA A 6 23.13 15.71 -4.11
CA ALA A 6 23.55 14.42 -3.58
C ALA A 6 22.72 13.99 -2.35
N LYS A 7 22.32 14.92 -1.48
CA LYS A 7 21.42 14.63 -0.34
C LYS A 7 20.04 14.20 -0.83
N VAL A 8 19.46 14.95 -1.77
CA VAL A 8 18.13 14.68 -2.34
C VAL A 8 18.11 13.34 -3.08
N VAL A 9 19.08 13.08 -3.96
CA VAL A 9 19.17 11.80 -4.69
C VAL A 9 19.32 10.62 -3.74
N THR A 10 20.12 10.75 -2.68
CA THR A 10 20.27 9.70 -1.67
C THR A 10 18.93 9.39 -0.98
N ILE A 11 18.18 10.42 -0.59
CA ILE A 11 16.87 10.26 0.08
C ILE A 11 15.85 9.62 -0.87
N ILE A 12 15.75 10.11 -2.11
CA ILE A 12 14.85 9.53 -3.13
C ILE A 12 15.18 8.06 -3.36
N SER A 13 16.47 7.72 -3.47
CA SER A 13 16.92 6.34 -3.67
C SER A 13 16.53 5.44 -2.50
N ILE A 14 16.69 5.92 -1.27
CA ILE A 14 16.28 5.18 -0.05
C ILE A 14 14.76 4.98 -0.05
N ILE A 15 13.98 6.01 -0.34
CA ILE A 15 12.51 5.92 -0.39
C ILE A 15 12.07 4.93 -1.47
N ALA A 16 12.66 5.01 -2.66
CA ALA A 16 12.33 4.09 -3.75
C ALA A 16 12.63 2.63 -3.36
N ALA A 17 13.80 2.36 -2.77
CA ALA A 17 14.16 1.03 -2.29
C ALA A 17 13.18 0.52 -1.22
N LEU A 18 12.79 1.39 -0.26
CA LEU A 18 11.81 1.05 0.76
C LEU A 18 10.43 0.74 0.17
N LEU A 19 9.97 1.52 -0.81
CA LEU A 19 8.68 1.29 -1.48
C LEU A 19 8.67 -0.04 -2.24
N VAL A 20 9.76 -0.38 -2.94
CA VAL A 20 9.89 -1.67 -3.64
C VAL A 20 9.87 -2.83 -2.64
N PHE A 21 10.65 -2.75 -1.56
CA PHE A 21 10.67 -3.78 -0.51
C PHE A 21 9.28 -3.98 0.10
N LEU A 22 8.58 -2.88 0.35
CA LEU A 22 7.25 -2.85 0.95
C LEU A 22 6.20 -3.43 0.00
N PHE A 23 6.29 -3.15 -1.30
CA PHE A 23 5.45 -3.77 -2.33
C PHE A 23 5.65 -5.29 -2.40
N ILE A 24 6.90 -5.76 -2.48
CA ILE A 24 7.22 -7.20 -2.51
C ILE A 24 6.70 -7.91 -1.25
N SER A 25 6.86 -7.26 -0.09
CA SER A 25 6.39 -7.79 1.18
C SER A 25 4.86 -7.95 1.23
N ILE A 26 4.12 -6.98 0.68
CA ILE A 26 2.65 -7.07 0.56
C ILE A 26 2.26 -8.24 -0.33
N GLU A 27 2.85 -8.34 -1.52
CA GLU A 27 2.51 -9.39 -2.50
C GLU A 27 2.74 -10.78 -1.91
N PHE A 28 3.86 -10.97 -1.19
CA PHE A 28 4.14 -12.22 -0.50
C PHE A 28 3.06 -12.56 0.55
N LEU A 29 2.65 -11.58 1.36
CA LEU A 29 1.62 -11.79 2.38
C LEU A 29 0.23 -12.04 1.78
N LEU A 30 -0.14 -11.31 0.73
CA LEU A 30 -1.38 -11.52 -0.02
C LEU A 30 -1.41 -12.93 -0.63
N SER A 31 -0.29 -13.38 -1.21
CA SER A 31 -0.17 -14.73 -1.75
C SER A 31 -0.41 -15.80 -0.66
N LYS A 32 0.16 -15.61 0.54
CA LYS A 32 -0.03 -16.55 1.66
C LYS A 32 -1.48 -16.55 2.16
N ALA A 33 -2.08 -15.37 2.30
CA ALA A 33 -3.48 -15.24 2.71
C ALA A 33 -4.42 -15.90 1.69
N ARG A 34 -4.19 -15.66 0.39
CA ARG A 34 -4.95 -16.27 -0.70
C ARG A 34 -4.83 -17.78 -0.70
N SER A 35 -3.62 -18.33 -0.63
CA SER A 35 -3.41 -19.79 -0.56
C SER A 35 -4.19 -20.41 0.61
N SER A 36 -4.11 -19.81 1.80
CA SER A 36 -4.84 -20.32 2.97
C SER A 36 -6.37 -20.25 2.82
N PHE A 37 -6.86 -19.26 2.08
CA PHE A 37 -8.28 -19.13 1.77
C PHE A 37 -8.72 -20.21 0.78
N ASP A 38 -7.94 -20.43 -0.27
CA ASP A 38 -8.22 -21.43 -1.30
C ASP A 38 -8.21 -22.85 -0.70
N ASP A 39 -7.24 -23.16 0.17
CA ASP A 39 -7.17 -24.43 0.92
C ASP A 39 -8.40 -24.64 1.82
N TYR A 40 -8.78 -23.62 2.59
CA TYR A 40 -9.99 -23.67 3.43
C TYR A 40 -11.26 -23.87 2.60
N MET A 41 -11.44 -23.12 1.51
CA MET A 41 -12.61 -23.25 0.65
C MET A 41 -12.69 -24.63 0.00
N LYS A 42 -11.54 -25.20 -0.36
CA LYS A 42 -11.43 -26.56 -0.86
C LYS A 42 -11.91 -27.57 0.18
N ASP A 43 -11.43 -27.49 1.41
CA ASP A 43 -11.81 -28.42 2.50
C ASP A 43 -13.31 -28.32 2.83
N VAL A 44 -13.84 -27.10 2.95
CA VAL A 44 -15.29 -26.85 3.15
C VAL A 44 -16.12 -27.49 2.04
N THR A 45 -15.67 -27.31 0.79
CA THR A 45 -16.37 -27.86 -0.38
C THR A 45 -16.38 -29.39 -0.35
N GLN A 46 -15.24 -30.01 0.00
CA GLN A 46 -15.14 -31.47 0.12
C GLN A 46 -16.05 -32.02 1.22
N TYR A 47 -16.02 -31.40 2.41
CA TYR A 47 -16.89 -31.76 3.52
C TYR A 47 -18.37 -31.63 3.15
N SER A 48 -18.75 -30.53 2.47
CA SER A 48 -20.13 -30.28 2.04
C SER A 48 -20.63 -31.32 1.05
N TYR A 49 -19.83 -31.65 0.01
CA TYR A 49 -20.22 -32.65 -0.97
C TYR A 49 -20.33 -34.05 -0.37
N MET A 50 -19.40 -34.48 0.48
CA MET A 50 -19.48 -35.79 1.12
C MET A 50 -20.75 -35.91 2.00
N ASN A 51 -21.08 -34.86 2.76
CA ASN A 51 -22.34 -34.81 3.51
C ASN A 51 -23.57 -34.88 2.62
N ALA A 52 -23.58 -34.14 1.49
CA ALA A 52 -24.68 -34.21 0.53
C ALA A 52 -24.87 -35.61 -0.05
N GLY A 53 -23.77 -36.31 -0.39
CA GLY A 53 -23.81 -37.69 -0.83
C GLY A 53 -24.37 -38.63 0.24
N MET A 54 -24.01 -38.43 1.51
CA MET A 54 -24.54 -39.24 2.61
C MET A 54 -26.04 -39.01 2.79
N ILE A 55 -26.52 -37.76 2.67
CA ILE A 55 -27.95 -37.44 2.76
C ILE A 55 -28.74 -38.18 1.67
N GLU A 56 -28.26 -38.17 0.42
CA GLU A 56 -28.92 -38.92 -0.66
C GLU A 56 -28.92 -40.44 -0.37
N ALA A 57 -27.83 -41.00 0.14
CA ALA A 57 -27.77 -42.41 0.51
C ALA A 57 -28.73 -42.77 1.66
N TYR A 58 -28.90 -41.89 2.65
CA TYR A 58 -29.91 -42.03 3.70
C TYR A 58 -31.33 -42.00 3.14
N ARG A 59 -31.63 -41.08 2.22
CA ARG A 59 -32.96 -41.00 1.57
C ARG A 59 -33.29 -42.28 0.82
N ILE A 60 -32.34 -42.81 0.06
CA ILE A 60 -32.46 -44.11 -0.62
C ILE A 60 -32.78 -45.21 0.40
N ARG A 61 -32.01 -45.27 1.50
CA ARG A 61 -32.21 -46.29 2.54
C ARG A 61 -33.58 -46.22 3.20
N VAL A 62 -34.06 -45.01 3.53
CA VAL A 62 -35.36 -44.79 4.14
C VAL A 62 -36.49 -45.18 3.18
N ALA A 63 -36.41 -44.77 1.91
CA ALA A 63 -37.40 -45.12 0.90
C ALA A 63 -37.53 -46.64 0.73
N ILE A 64 -36.39 -47.36 0.69
CA ILE A 64 -36.39 -48.84 0.63
C ILE A 64 -37.01 -49.46 1.88
N GLY A 65 -36.70 -48.91 3.06
CA GLY A 65 -37.32 -49.36 4.31
C GLY A 65 -38.84 -49.20 4.29
N ASN A 66 -39.33 -48.05 3.82
CA ASN A 66 -40.76 -47.78 3.72
C ASN A 66 -41.44 -48.71 2.71
N LEU A 67 -40.86 -48.89 1.52
CA LEU A 67 -41.38 -49.80 0.49
C LEU A 67 -41.45 -51.25 0.98
N ASN A 68 -40.52 -51.66 1.85
CA ASN A 68 -40.53 -52.99 2.46
C ASN A 68 -41.58 -53.15 3.56
N ILE A 69 -41.74 -52.14 4.44
CA ILE A 69 -42.61 -52.24 5.62
C ILE A 69 -44.08 -51.97 5.26
N PHE A 70 -44.32 -50.96 4.42
CA PHE A 70 -45.66 -50.46 4.11
C PHE A 70 -46.14 -50.85 2.71
N GLY A 71 -45.32 -51.58 1.96
CA GLY A 71 -45.60 -51.99 0.59
C GLY A 71 -45.26 -50.92 -0.46
N ILE A 72 -45.29 -51.33 -1.72
CA ILE A 72 -44.92 -50.49 -2.86
C ILE A 72 -45.96 -49.36 -3.04
N ASN A 73 -45.54 -48.12 -2.77
CA ASN A 73 -46.36 -46.92 -2.96
C ASN A 73 -45.66 -45.90 -3.87
N SER A 74 -46.44 -45.01 -4.48
CA SER A 74 -45.93 -44.06 -5.47
C SER A 74 -44.97 -43.03 -4.88
N TYR A 75 -45.15 -42.63 -3.62
CA TYR A 75 -44.33 -41.59 -3.00
C TYR A 75 -42.91 -42.07 -2.75
N ASP A 76 -42.75 -43.19 -2.02
CA ASP A 76 -41.43 -43.73 -1.70
C ASP A 76 -40.70 -44.23 -2.95
N LYS A 77 -41.44 -44.70 -3.98
CA LYS A 77 -40.86 -45.03 -5.28
C LYS A 77 -40.23 -43.80 -5.94
N THR A 78 -40.92 -42.66 -5.95
CA THR A 78 -40.38 -41.40 -6.50
C THR A 78 -39.18 -40.92 -5.69
N VAL A 79 -39.25 -40.96 -4.35
CA VAL A 79 -38.12 -40.60 -3.49
C VAL A 79 -36.90 -41.46 -3.77
N LEU A 80 -37.08 -42.78 -3.90
CA LEU A 80 -36.01 -43.71 -4.26
C LEU A 80 -35.42 -43.37 -5.63
N GLU A 81 -36.26 -43.16 -6.64
CA GLU A 81 -35.85 -42.86 -8.00
C GLU A 81 -35.06 -41.56 -8.10
N ASP A 82 -35.58 -40.47 -7.53
CA ASP A 82 -34.95 -39.15 -7.58
C ASP A 82 -33.64 -39.12 -6.79
N SER A 83 -33.64 -39.70 -5.57
CA SER A 83 -32.44 -39.73 -4.73
C SER A 83 -31.34 -40.59 -5.35
N LEU A 84 -31.69 -41.76 -5.93
CA LEU A 84 -30.74 -42.62 -6.62
C LEU A 84 -30.17 -41.95 -7.87
N LYS A 85 -31.03 -41.28 -8.66
CA LYS A 85 -30.59 -40.52 -9.84
C LYS A 85 -29.60 -39.42 -9.45
N ASN A 86 -29.89 -38.66 -8.39
CA ASN A 86 -28.99 -37.62 -7.88
C ASN A 86 -27.68 -38.22 -7.33
N PHE A 87 -27.78 -39.32 -6.58
CA PHE A 87 -26.66 -40.04 -6.02
C PHE A 87 -25.66 -40.48 -7.11
N ILE A 88 -26.16 -41.08 -8.19
CA ILE A 88 -25.35 -41.52 -9.33
C ILE A 88 -24.79 -40.33 -10.12
N LYS A 89 -25.65 -39.36 -10.46
CA LYS A 89 -25.28 -38.20 -11.28
C LYS A 89 -24.14 -37.38 -10.67
N ASN A 90 -24.21 -37.15 -9.35
CA ASN A 90 -23.29 -36.27 -8.65
C ASN A 90 -22.15 -37.04 -7.94
N LYS A 91 -21.95 -38.32 -8.26
CA LYS A 91 -20.90 -39.18 -7.69
C LYS A 91 -19.53 -38.50 -7.67
N ASN A 92 -19.13 -37.89 -8.78
CA ASN A 92 -17.81 -37.26 -8.90
C ASN A 92 -17.65 -36.07 -7.96
N ASP A 93 -18.72 -35.35 -7.67
CA ASP A 93 -18.70 -34.24 -6.72
C ASP A 93 -18.65 -34.75 -5.29
N TYR A 94 -19.47 -35.76 -4.94
CA TYR A 94 -19.48 -36.38 -3.61
C TYR A 94 -18.14 -37.03 -3.25
N LEU A 95 -17.44 -37.58 -4.24
CA LEU A 95 -16.15 -38.26 -4.08
C LEU A 95 -14.97 -37.37 -4.50
N LYS A 96 -15.18 -36.07 -4.71
CA LYS A 96 -14.13 -35.15 -5.17
C LYS A 96 -12.96 -35.15 -4.19
N GLU A 97 -11.82 -35.66 -4.64
CA GLU A 97 -10.57 -35.89 -3.89
C GLU A 97 -10.58 -36.88 -2.70
N SER A 98 -11.74 -37.23 -2.13
CA SER A 98 -11.90 -38.51 -1.37
C SER A 98 -11.81 -39.75 -2.27
N GLY A 99 -11.91 -39.56 -3.59
CA GLY A 99 -11.70 -40.56 -4.64
C GLY A 99 -10.27 -41.12 -4.73
N LYS A 100 -9.43 -40.93 -3.71
CA LYS A 100 -8.23 -41.76 -3.47
C LYS A 100 -8.53 -42.98 -2.61
N ASN A 101 -9.72 -43.07 -2.03
CA ASN A 101 -10.17 -44.21 -1.24
C ASN A 101 -10.91 -45.21 -2.15
N ASP A 102 -10.16 -46.16 -2.71
CA ASP A 102 -10.70 -47.20 -3.60
C ASP A 102 -11.84 -47.98 -2.93
N ASN A 103 -11.74 -48.22 -1.62
CA ASN A 103 -12.79 -48.90 -0.87
C ASN A 103 -14.10 -48.09 -0.85
N LEU A 104 -14.04 -46.79 -0.57
CA LEU A 104 -15.23 -45.93 -0.57
C LEU A 104 -15.86 -45.85 -1.97
N GLN A 105 -15.05 -45.76 -3.02
CA GLN A 105 -15.55 -45.77 -4.40
C GLN A 105 -16.26 -47.09 -4.76
N ASN A 106 -15.67 -48.22 -4.36
CA ASN A 106 -16.25 -49.54 -4.58
C ASN A 106 -17.58 -49.69 -3.84
N LEU A 107 -17.64 -49.26 -2.57
CA LEU A 107 -18.87 -49.27 -1.77
C LEU A 107 -19.94 -48.36 -2.38
N PHE A 108 -19.57 -47.17 -2.85
CA PHE A 108 -20.48 -46.24 -3.51
C PHE A 108 -21.08 -46.86 -4.77
N ASN A 109 -20.25 -47.48 -5.61
CA ASN A 109 -20.69 -48.14 -6.85
C ASN A 109 -21.56 -49.36 -6.57
N ALA A 110 -21.20 -50.18 -5.57
CA ALA A 110 -21.96 -51.35 -5.16
C ALA A 110 -23.35 -50.93 -4.65
N PHE A 111 -23.40 -49.88 -3.81
CA PHE A 111 -24.66 -49.32 -3.32
C PHE A 111 -25.51 -48.78 -4.48
N ALA A 112 -24.95 -47.97 -5.37
CA ALA A 112 -25.67 -47.46 -6.54
C ALA A 112 -26.22 -48.59 -7.42
N SER A 113 -25.41 -49.59 -7.74
CA SER A 113 -25.77 -50.70 -8.63
C SER A 113 -26.86 -51.59 -8.03
N LYS A 114 -26.75 -51.95 -6.75
CA LYS A 114 -27.76 -52.77 -6.07
C LYS A 114 -29.09 -52.02 -5.96
N ASN A 115 -29.06 -50.73 -5.64
CA ASN A 115 -30.28 -49.92 -5.57
C ASN A 115 -30.91 -49.67 -6.94
N GLN A 116 -30.11 -49.61 -8.01
CA GLN A 116 -30.64 -49.55 -9.38
C GLN A 116 -31.37 -50.84 -9.73
N SER A 117 -30.76 -52.01 -9.47
CA SER A 117 -31.43 -53.30 -9.67
C SER A 117 -32.71 -53.42 -8.84
N PHE A 118 -32.72 -52.88 -7.62
CA PHE A 118 -33.90 -52.87 -6.76
C PHE A 118 -35.03 -51.99 -7.35
N LEU A 119 -34.70 -50.79 -7.82
CA LEU A 119 -35.64 -49.90 -8.49
C LEU A 119 -36.22 -50.54 -9.76
N ASP A 120 -35.40 -51.23 -10.55
CA ASP A 120 -35.83 -51.90 -11.79
C ASP A 120 -36.79 -53.07 -11.49
N ASN A 121 -36.53 -53.83 -10.41
CA ASN A 121 -37.44 -54.86 -9.94
C ASN A 121 -38.80 -54.29 -9.50
N ILE A 122 -38.81 -53.19 -8.74
CA ILE A 122 -40.04 -52.49 -8.35
C ILE A 122 -40.80 -51.99 -9.59
N LYS A 123 -40.10 -51.42 -10.58
CA LYS A 123 -40.71 -50.97 -11.84
C LYS A 123 -41.31 -52.12 -12.64
N SER A 124 -40.76 -53.33 -12.48
CA SER A 124 -41.24 -54.55 -13.12
C SER A 124 -42.29 -55.31 -12.30
N ASN A 125 -42.85 -54.70 -11.24
CA ASN A 125 -43.80 -55.31 -10.31
C ASN A 125 -43.32 -56.63 -9.68
N LYS A 126 -42.01 -56.80 -9.51
CA LYS A 126 -41.46 -57.94 -8.76
C LYS A 126 -41.55 -57.67 -7.26
N GLU A 127 -41.87 -58.70 -6.48
CA GLU A 127 -41.82 -58.63 -5.03
C GLU A 127 -40.39 -58.40 -4.53
N ILE A 128 -40.30 -57.67 -3.42
CA ILE A 128 -39.06 -57.41 -2.71
C ILE A 128 -38.81 -58.61 -1.79
N SER A 129 -37.72 -59.36 -2.02
CA SER A 129 -37.39 -60.49 -1.15
C SER A 129 -36.67 -60.04 0.13
N ASP A 130 -36.82 -60.81 1.21
CA ASP A 130 -36.05 -60.61 2.45
C ASP A 130 -34.53 -60.65 2.20
N GLN A 131 -34.09 -61.42 1.20
CA GLN A 131 -32.68 -61.49 0.83
C GLN A 131 -32.19 -60.20 0.17
N ASP A 132 -33.01 -59.56 -0.67
CA ASP A 132 -32.68 -58.27 -1.27
C ASP A 132 -32.48 -57.20 -0.21
N ILE A 133 -33.34 -57.20 0.82
CA ILE A 133 -33.24 -56.28 1.95
C ILE A 133 -32.00 -56.56 2.79
N LYS A 134 -31.66 -57.83 3.04
CA LYS A 134 -30.43 -58.20 3.77
C LYS A 134 -29.19 -57.73 3.02
N ASP A 135 -29.11 -58.00 1.72
CA ASP A 135 -27.96 -57.61 0.89
C ASP A 135 -27.77 -56.08 0.87
N ILE A 136 -28.84 -55.32 0.65
CA ILE A 136 -28.80 -53.84 0.65
C ILE A 136 -28.40 -53.32 2.03
N THR A 137 -28.87 -53.96 3.10
CA THR A 137 -28.55 -53.55 4.47
C THR A 137 -27.06 -53.70 4.78
N VAL A 138 -26.41 -54.78 4.31
CA VAL A 138 -24.97 -54.98 4.47
C VAL A 138 -24.19 -53.90 3.72
N ILE A 139 -24.49 -53.70 2.42
CA ILE A 139 -23.81 -52.68 1.60
C ILE A 139 -24.00 -51.28 2.18
N TRP A 140 -25.22 -50.95 2.61
CA TRP A 140 -25.54 -49.68 3.25
C TRP A 140 -24.72 -49.44 4.51
N ARG A 141 -24.62 -50.44 5.40
CA ARG A 141 -23.88 -50.31 6.65
C ARG A 141 -22.42 -49.99 6.39
N ASP A 142 -21.81 -50.71 5.46
CA ASP A 142 -20.38 -50.58 5.15
C ASP A 142 -20.11 -49.24 4.43
N LEU A 143 -20.97 -48.83 3.48
CA LEU A 143 -20.91 -47.51 2.86
C LEU A 143 -21.07 -46.40 3.89
N LYS A 144 -22.10 -46.47 4.74
CA LYS A 144 -22.37 -45.48 5.80
C LYS A 144 -21.16 -45.31 6.69
N GLN A 145 -20.57 -46.41 7.16
CA GLN A 145 -19.38 -46.35 8.01
C GLN A 145 -18.22 -45.66 7.28
N SER A 146 -17.93 -46.08 6.04
CA SER A 146 -16.84 -45.49 5.26
C SER A 146 -17.05 -44.00 4.97
N MET A 147 -18.29 -43.56 4.72
CA MET A 147 -18.61 -42.15 4.52
C MET A 147 -18.50 -41.36 5.84
N GLN A 148 -18.94 -41.92 6.96
CA GLN A 148 -18.81 -41.28 8.28
C GLN A 148 -17.35 -41.09 8.67
N ASP A 149 -16.52 -42.10 8.44
CA ASP A 149 -15.08 -42.02 8.68
C ASP A 149 -14.44 -40.91 7.85
N GLU A 150 -14.80 -40.82 6.56
CA GLU A 150 -14.27 -39.80 5.66
C GLU A 150 -14.75 -38.39 6.02
N ILE A 151 -16.02 -38.21 6.35
CA ILE A 151 -16.56 -36.93 6.84
C ILE A 151 -15.85 -36.48 8.13
N SER A 152 -15.56 -37.40 9.04
CA SER A 152 -14.85 -37.08 10.28
C SER A 152 -13.42 -36.56 10.02
N LYS A 153 -12.75 -37.09 8.99
CA LYS A 153 -11.42 -36.62 8.56
C LYS A 153 -11.52 -35.25 7.91
N LEU A 154 -12.44 -35.08 6.95
CA LEU A 154 -12.67 -33.82 6.25
C LEU A 154 -13.04 -32.69 7.21
N LYS A 155 -13.88 -32.98 8.22
CA LYS A 155 -14.24 -32.00 9.26
C LYS A 155 -13.01 -31.52 10.05
N LYS A 156 -12.14 -32.45 10.46
CA LYS A 156 -10.89 -32.08 11.16
C LYS A 156 -9.97 -31.26 10.25
N GLN A 157 -9.91 -31.59 8.97
CA GLN A 157 -9.13 -30.86 7.99
C GLN A 157 -9.66 -29.43 7.79
N GLU A 158 -10.98 -29.26 7.66
CA GLU A 158 -11.66 -27.97 7.60
C GLU A 158 -11.39 -27.12 8.85
N GLU A 159 -11.44 -27.71 10.05
CA GLU A 159 -11.12 -27.02 11.30
C GLU A 159 -9.66 -26.52 11.33
N ILE A 160 -8.72 -27.34 10.85
CA ILE A 160 -7.30 -26.97 10.75
C ILE A 160 -7.08 -25.86 9.73
N SER A 161 -7.66 -25.97 8.52
CA SER A 161 -7.50 -24.94 7.49
C SER A 161 -8.20 -23.64 7.85
N LEU A 162 -9.30 -23.69 8.62
CA LEU A 162 -9.92 -22.51 9.21
C LEU A 162 -8.96 -21.80 10.18
N GLU A 163 -8.27 -22.53 11.03
CA GLU A 163 -7.27 -21.96 11.95
C GLU A 163 -6.10 -21.32 11.18
N ILE A 164 -5.60 -21.99 10.13
CA ILE A 164 -4.54 -21.45 9.27
C ILE A 164 -5.01 -20.18 8.55
N ARG A 165 -6.22 -20.18 7.98
CA ARG A 165 -6.82 -19.03 7.31
C ARG A 165 -6.98 -17.85 8.26
N THR A 166 -7.50 -18.08 9.47
CA THR A 166 -7.70 -17.01 10.47
C THR A 166 -6.36 -16.42 10.93
N LYS A 167 -5.34 -17.25 11.15
CA LYS A 167 -3.97 -16.79 11.43
C LYS A 167 -3.40 -15.97 10.27
N ALA A 168 -3.56 -16.42 9.03
CA ALA A 168 -3.10 -15.70 7.84
C ALA A 168 -3.80 -14.34 7.70
N ALA A 169 -5.13 -14.29 7.85
CA ALA A 169 -5.90 -13.05 7.81
C ALA A 169 -5.51 -12.06 8.91
N HIS A 170 -5.32 -12.54 10.15
CA HIS A 170 -4.86 -11.69 11.25
C HIS A 170 -3.46 -11.14 10.98
N SER A 171 -2.54 -11.99 10.50
CA SER A 171 -1.20 -11.55 10.14
C SER A 171 -1.23 -10.48 9.05
N LEU A 172 -2.03 -10.67 7.99
CA LEU A 172 -2.21 -9.70 6.92
C LEU A 172 -2.68 -8.34 7.47
N GLY A 173 -3.67 -8.33 8.36
CA GLY A 173 -4.19 -7.12 8.99
C GLY A 173 -3.15 -6.38 9.85
N LEU A 174 -2.34 -7.10 10.63
CA LEU A 174 -1.25 -6.51 11.39
C LEU A 174 -0.18 -5.89 10.46
N TYR A 175 0.25 -6.63 9.44
CA TYR A 175 1.23 -6.13 8.49
C TYR A 175 0.73 -4.92 7.70
N SER A 176 -0.53 -4.91 7.25
CA SER A 176 -1.11 -3.73 6.59
C SER A 176 -1.15 -2.51 7.51
N THR A 177 -1.38 -2.71 8.80
CA THR A 177 -1.38 -1.61 9.79
C THR A 177 0.02 -1.03 9.99
N VAL A 178 1.02 -1.89 10.19
CA VAL A 178 2.43 -1.48 10.31
C VAL A 178 2.89 -0.72 9.06
N LEU A 179 2.43 -1.17 7.89
CA LEU A 179 2.75 -0.56 6.61
C LEU A 179 2.17 0.85 6.46
N ILE A 180 0.91 1.04 6.83
CA ILE A 180 0.27 2.37 6.83
C ILE A 180 1.04 3.32 7.76
N ILE A 181 1.41 2.85 8.95
CA ILE A 181 2.22 3.64 9.90
C ILE A 181 3.58 3.99 9.29
N ALA A 182 4.24 3.03 8.65
CA ALA A 182 5.53 3.28 7.99
C ALA A 182 5.43 4.34 6.88
N ILE A 183 4.37 4.31 6.06
CA ILE A 183 4.12 5.33 5.03
C ILE A 183 3.91 6.71 5.65
N ILE A 184 3.13 6.80 6.74
CA ILE A 184 2.88 8.06 7.45
C ILE A 184 4.19 8.63 8.03
N VAL A 185 5.00 7.79 8.66
CA VAL A 185 6.31 8.19 9.23
C VAL A 185 7.26 8.65 8.13
N LEU A 186 7.36 7.91 7.02
CA LEU A 186 8.20 8.28 5.87
C LEU A 186 7.75 9.60 5.25
N SER A 187 6.44 9.77 5.04
CA SER A 187 5.86 11.01 4.49
C SER A 187 6.13 12.20 5.40
N SER A 188 5.96 12.02 6.71
CA SER A 188 6.27 13.05 7.71
C SER A 188 7.76 13.40 7.71
N GLY A 189 8.64 12.40 7.57
CA GLY A 189 10.08 12.59 7.45
C GLY A 189 10.48 13.40 6.22
N ILE A 190 9.84 13.16 5.07
CA ILE A 190 10.07 13.92 3.82
C ILE A 190 9.64 15.38 3.99
N LEU A 191 8.48 15.63 4.59
CA LEU A 191 8.00 17.00 4.85
C LEU A 191 8.92 17.73 5.83
N TRP A 192 9.35 17.05 6.90
CA TRP A 192 10.29 17.60 7.87
C TRP A 192 11.65 17.93 7.24
N PHE A 193 12.19 17.01 6.43
CA PHE A 193 13.42 17.23 5.67
C PHE A 193 13.29 18.44 4.73
N SER A 194 12.21 18.49 3.94
CA SER A 194 11.95 19.59 3.00
C SER A 194 11.87 20.92 3.73
N LYS A 195 11.23 20.96 4.90
CA LYS A 195 11.15 22.16 5.74
C LYS A 195 12.54 22.64 6.17
N ILE A 196 13.35 21.74 6.73
CA ILE A 196 14.66 22.11 7.30
C ILE A 196 15.66 22.52 6.23
N TYR A 197 15.77 21.74 5.16
CA TYR A 197 16.87 21.91 4.20
C TYR A 197 16.53 22.78 3.00
N LEU A 198 15.26 22.81 2.58
CA LEU A 198 14.81 23.57 1.40
C LEU A 198 14.08 24.84 1.82
N ILE A 199 12.93 24.70 2.49
CA ILE A 199 12.02 25.83 2.75
C ILE A 199 12.68 26.89 3.62
N ASN A 200 13.37 26.49 4.69
CA ASN A 200 14.07 27.45 5.57
C ASN A 200 15.16 28.22 4.80
N SER A 201 16.00 27.51 4.03
CA SER A 201 17.05 28.11 3.21
C SER A 201 16.49 29.11 2.19
N ILE A 202 15.43 28.72 1.47
CA ILE A 202 14.73 29.57 0.49
C ILE A 202 14.14 30.80 1.19
N THR A 203 13.50 30.60 2.35
CA THR A 203 12.89 31.69 3.13
C THR A 203 13.95 32.68 3.61
N SER A 204 15.10 32.20 4.09
CA SER A 204 16.22 33.03 4.51
C SER A 204 16.80 33.87 3.36
N ILE A 205 16.97 33.27 2.17
CA ILE A 205 17.41 33.99 0.98
C ILE A 205 16.37 35.03 0.55
N SER A 206 15.10 34.65 0.47
CA SER A 206 14.00 35.54 0.09
C SER A 206 13.91 36.76 1.01
N ASN A 207 13.96 36.54 2.33
CA ASN A 207 13.95 37.61 3.32
C ASN A 207 15.20 38.49 3.23
N GLY A 208 16.38 37.90 2.97
CA GLY A 208 17.61 38.66 2.75
C GLY A 208 17.56 39.56 1.54
N LEU A 209 17.12 39.03 0.40
CA LEU A 209 16.93 39.81 -0.83
C LEU A 209 15.92 40.93 -0.62
N LYS A 210 14.80 40.67 0.05
CA LYS A 210 13.84 41.71 0.42
C LYS A 210 14.51 42.82 1.25
N ASN A 211 15.27 42.46 2.28
CA ASN A 211 15.98 43.44 3.11
C ASN A 211 17.01 44.25 2.31
N PHE A 212 17.70 43.62 1.36
CA PHE A 212 18.64 44.29 0.48
C PHE A 212 17.94 45.27 -0.47
N PHE A 213 16.81 44.88 -1.07
CA PHE A 213 16.03 45.78 -1.91
C PHE A 213 15.42 46.93 -1.11
N ASP A 214 14.99 46.71 0.13
CA ASP A 214 14.53 47.78 1.01
C ASP A 214 15.68 48.77 1.32
N PHE A 215 16.92 48.28 1.44
CA PHE A 215 18.11 49.13 1.58
C PHE A 215 18.39 49.96 0.32
N LEU A 216 18.39 49.34 -0.86
CA LEU A 216 18.57 50.06 -2.13
C LEU A 216 17.53 51.16 -2.34
N ASN A 217 16.31 50.95 -1.84
CA ASN A 217 15.21 51.89 -1.96
C ASN A 217 15.13 52.92 -0.81
N ASN A 218 16.18 53.06 0.00
CA ASN A 218 16.25 53.96 1.15
C ASN A 218 15.13 53.73 2.20
N LYS A 219 14.54 52.52 2.24
CA LYS A 219 13.53 52.11 3.24
C LYS A 219 14.18 51.46 4.47
N ASN A 220 15.45 51.10 4.37
CA ASN A 220 16.26 50.51 5.42
C ASN A 220 17.68 51.07 5.32
N ASN A 221 18.33 51.40 6.44
CA ASN A 221 19.69 51.93 6.44
C ASN A 221 20.75 50.86 6.77
N ASN A 222 20.33 49.65 7.15
CA ASN A 222 21.24 48.56 7.48
C ASN A 222 20.64 47.19 7.09
N PRO A 223 20.88 46.70 5.85
CA PRO A 223 20.41 45.39 5.43
C PRO A 223 21.15 44.31 6.21
N LYS A 224 20.38 43.31 6.65
CA LYS A 224 20.86 42.17 7.43
C LYS A 224 21.47 41.11 6.52
N ASP A 225 22.56 40.52 6.97
CA ASP A 225 23.19 39.40 6.27
C ASP A 225 22.31 38.15 6.27
N ILE A 226 22.34 37.41 5.16
CA ILE A 226 21.72 36.10 5.02
C ILE A 226 22.58 35.07 5.76
N LYS A 227 22.07 34.57 6.88
CA LYS A 227 22.76 33.56 7.70
C LYS A 227 22.36 32.16 7.27
N ILE A 228 23.06 31.59 6.29
CA ILE A 228 22.95 30.17 5.92
C ILE A 228 24.31 29.51 6.16
N ASN A 229 24.39 28.72 7.22
CA ASN A 229 25.61 27.99 7.61
C ASN A 229 25.67 26.64 6.87
N SER A 230 25.73 26.69 5.54
CA SER A 230 25.88 25.52 4.69
C SER A 230 26.98 25.73 3.65
N ASN A 231 27.55 24.64 3.17
CA ASN A 231 28.49 24.64 2.05
C ASN A 231 27.86 24.07 0.77
N ASP A 232 26.54 23.88 0.76
CA ASP A 232 25.78 23.52 -0.43
C ASP A 232 25.40 24.78 -1.25
N GLU A 233 24.63 24.56 -2.31
CA GLU A 233 24.23 25.57 -3.28
C GLU A 233 23.53 26.78 -2.62
N PHE A 234 22.75 26.56 -1.56
CA PHE A 234 22.12 27.66 -0.80
C PHE A 234 23.13 28.46 0.02
N GLY A 235 24.13 27.79 0.60
CA GLY A 235 25.22 28.47 1.30
C GLY A 235 26.10 29.31 0.36
N VAL A 236 26.38 28.80 -0.84
CA VAL A 236 27.09 29.56 -1.88
C VAL A 236 26.29 30.79 -2.29
N MET A 237 24.98 30.64 -2.55
CA MET A 237 24.10 31.77 -2.86
C MET A 237 24.08 32.83 -1.74
N ALA A 238 23.96 32.42 -0.47
CA ALA A 238 23.98 33.35 0.65
C ALA A 238 25.28 34.15 0.74
N LYS A 239 26.45 33.50 0.56
CA LYS A 239 27.76 34.18 0.55
C LYS A 239 27.86 35.20 -0.57
N MET A 240 27.53 34.80 -1.80
CA MET A 240 27.58 35.69 -2.96
C MET A 240 26.65 36.90 -2.81
N ILE A 241 25.46 36.71 -2.24
CA ILE A 241 24.53 37.83 -1.97
C ILE A 241 25.10 38.74 -0.89
N ASN A 242 25.60 38.20 0.23
CA ASN A 242 26.17 39.01 1.31
C ASN A 242 27.41 39.81 0.88
N GLU A 243 28.28 39.22 0.06
CA GLU A 243 29.44 39.92 -0.53
C GLU A 243 28.99 41.12 -1.36
N ASN A 244 27.97 40.96 -2.20
CA ASN A 244 27.39 42.05 -2.98
C ASN A 244 26.71 43.11 -2.10
N ILE A 245 26.01 42.71 -1.03
CA ILE A 245 25.42 43.65 -0.06
C ILE A 245 26.51 44.55 0.53
N ASN A 246 27.63 43.95 0.97
CA ASN A 246 28.74 44.70 1.58
C ASN A 246 29.42 45.63 0.58
N LEU A 247 29.64 45.17 -0.66
CA LEU A 247 30.19 46.00 -1.72
C LEU A 247 29.30 47.23 -2.00
N VAL A 248 27.99 47.03 -2.10
CA VAL A 248 27.05 48.13 -2.34
C VAL A 248 26.97 49.08 -1.14
N LYS A 249 27.00 48.58 0.11
CA LYS A 249 27.07 49.42 1.31
C LYS A 249 28.28 50.36 1.27
N GLU A 250 29.45 49.80 0.99
CA GLU A 250 30.70 50.56 0.94
C GLU A 250 30.67 51.62 -0.17
N ASN A 251 30.21 51.24 -1.37
CA ASN A 251 30.07 52.18 -2.49
C ASN A 251 29.11 53.34 -2.17
N LEU A 252 27.94 53.05 -1.58
CA LEU A 252 26.97 54.07 -1.20
C LEU A 252 27.50 54.98 -0.07
N ASN A 253 28.31 54.45 0.84
CA ASN A 253 28.96 55.25 1.87
C ASN A 253 29.98 56.22 1.26
N GLN A 254 30.83 55.75 0.34
CA GLN A 254 31.79 56.60 -0.38
C GLN A 254 31.08 57.69 -1.20
N ASP A 255 29.99 57.33 -1.87
CA ASP A 255 29.16 58.27 -2.61
C ASP A 255 28.51 59.32 -1.68
N SER A 256 27.99 58.91 -0.52
CA SER A 256 27.41 59.81 0.47
C SER A 256 28.45 60.79 1.04
N ILE A 257 29.66 60.33 1.35
CA ILE A 257 30.77 61.19 1.77
C ILE A 257 31.07 62.24 0.69
N ALA A 258 31.12 61.82 -0.58
CA ALA A 258 31.41 62.73 -1.68
C ALA A 258 30.31 63.76 -1.94
N VAL A 259 29.04 63.35 -1.83
CA VAL A 259 27.90 64.28 -1.90
C VAL A 259 27.95 65.29 -0.77
N ASN A 260 28.21 64.86 0.46
CA ASN A 260 28.28 65.75 1.62
C ASN A 260 29.45 66.75 1.52
N GLU A 261 30.62 66.30 1.09
CA GLU A 261 31.76 67.19 0.84
C GLU A 261 31.42 68.19 -0.27
N SER A 262 30.79 67.73 -1.36
CA SER A 262 30.38 68.60 -2.48
C SER A 262 29.41 69.70 -2.00
N LEU A 263 28.43 69.34 -1.17
CA LEU A 263 27.51 70.31 -0.56
C LEU A 263 28.24 71.30 0.35
N GLN A 264 29.23 70.86 1.12
CA GLN A 264 30.03 71.74 1.96
C GLN A 264 30.87 72.72 1.13
N ARG A 265 31.59 72.24 0.11
CA ARG A 265 32.42 73.12 -0.73
C ARG A 265 31.57 74.11 -1.51
N ALA A 266 30.38 73.71 -1.96
CA ALA A 266 29.43 74.62 -2.60
C ALA A 266 29.04 75.79 -1.68
N LYS A 267 28.82 75.54 -0.37
CA LYS A 267 28.58 76.60 0.62
C LYS A 267 29.79 77.49 0.86
N GLU A 268 31.00 76.96 0.84
CA GLU A 268 32.23 77.77 0.97
C GLU A 268 32.42 78.69 -0.24
N VAL A 269 32.10 78.19 -1.44
CA VAL A 269 32.06 78.98 -2.68
C VAL A 269 31.00 80.07 -2.62
N GLU A 270 29.80 79.76 -2.12
CA GLU A 270 28.72 80.74 -1.88
C GLU A 270 29.19 81.88 -0.95
N ASN A 271 30.00 81.55 0.05
CA ASN A 271 30.62 82.52 0.97
C ASN A 271 31.88 83.21 0.41
N GLY A 272 32.17 83.04 -0.89
CA GLY A 272 33.24 83.74 -1.59
C GLY A 272 34.61 83.05 -1.60
N ASN A 273 34.75 81.84 -1.03
CA ASN A 273 36.00 81.09 -1.07
C ASN A 273 36.08 80.16 -2.30
N LEU A 274 36.67 80.66 -3.39
CA LEU A 274 36.81 79.91 -4.66
C LEU A 274 37.99 78.94 -4.69
N SER A 275 38.84 78.92 -3.67
CA SER A 275 40.05 78.06 -3.62
C SER A 275 39.75 76.60 -3.26
N VAL A 276 38.51 76.30 -2.87
CA VAL A 276 38.10 75.01 -2.31
C VAL A 276 37.92 73.97 -3.42
N ARG A 277 38.22 72.70 -3.13
CA ARG A 277 38.12 71.58 -4.07
C ARG A 277 37.59 70.34 -3.35
N ILE A 278 36.77 69.56 -4.05
CA ILE A 278 36.25 68.28 -3.58
C ILE A 278 37.35 67.22 -3.74
N THR A 279 37.74 66.54 -2.67
CA THR A 279 38.85 65.57 -2.67
C THR A 279 38.41 64.13 -2.50
N SER A 280 37.22 63.89 -1.92
CA SER A 280 36.61 62.57 -1.82
C SER A 280 36.46 61.90 -3.17
N LYS A 281 36.58 60.57 -3.15
CA LYS A 281 36.45 59.73 -4.33
C LYS A 281 35.14 58.95 -4.25
N PRO A 282 34.07 59.39 -4.94
CA PRO A 282 32.86 58.60 -5.04
C PRO A 282 33.13 57.30 -5.79
N ALA A 283 32.37 56.26 -5.45
CA ALA A 283 32.38 54.97 -6.14
C ALA A 283 31.57 55.01 -7.43
N SER A 284 30.49 55.79 -7.48
CA SER A 284 29.65 55.99 -8.65
C SER A 284 30.39 56.79 -9.74
N PRO A 285 30.53 56.24 -10.97
CA PRO A 285 31.20 56.95 -12.08
C PRO A 285 30.60 58.33 -12.37
N GLY A 286 29.27 58.45 -12.29
CA GLY A 286 28.58 59.73 -12.50
C GLY A 286 28.92 60.79 -11.45
N LEU A 287 29.00 60.42 -10.17
CA LEU A 287 29.42 61.34 -9.11
C LEU A 287 30.90 61.73 -9.27
N ASN A 288 31.75 60.81 -9.74
CA ASN A 288 33.16 61.12 -9.98
C ASN A 288 33.33 62.13 -11.13
N GLN A 289 32.55 61.99 -12.21
CA GLN A 289 32.49 62.98 -13.28
C GLN A 289 31.98 64.34 -12.78
N LEU A 290 30.92 64.34 -11.96
CA LEU A 290 30.39 65.57 -11.37
C LEU A 290 31.47 66.30 -10.53
N LYS A 291 32.19 65.55 -9.68
CA LYS A 291 33.33 66.09 -8.92
C LYS A 291 34.37 66.75 -9.82
N ASP A 292 34.77 66.09 -10.91
CA ASP A 292 35.79 66.60 -11.82
C ASP A 292 35.31 67.88 -12.54
N VAL A 293 34.05 67.94 -12.96
CA VAL A 293 33.44 69.13 -13.57
C VAL A 293 33.38 70.29 -12.57
N LEU A 294 32.91 70.06 -11.34
CA LEU A 294 32.82 71.08 -10.30
C LEU A 294 34.20 71.63 -9.94
N ASN A 295 35.20 70.76 -9.75
CA ASN A 295 36.58 71.18 -9.49
C ASN A 295 37.18 71.99 -10.65
N LYS A 296 36.84 71.65 -11.90
CA LYS A 296 37.26 72.41 -13.09
C LYS A 296 36.61 73.79 -13.15
N MET A 297 35.33 73.93 -12.78
CA MET A 297 34.64 75.23 -12.74
C MET A 297 35.26 76.22 -11.74
N LEU A 298 35.85 75.71 -10.66
CA LEU A 298 36.45 76.54 -9.60
C LEU A 298 37.93 76.89 -9.87
N SER A 299 38.51 76.36 -10.95
CA SER A 299 39.93 76.51 -11.33
C SER A 299 40.13 77.64 -12.32
#